data_AF-A0AAE1JKK7-F1
#
_entry.id   AF-A0AAE1JKK7-F1
#
_cell.length_a   1.000
_cell.length_b   1.000
_cell.length_c   1.000
_cell.angle_alpha   90.00
_cell.angle_beta   90.00
_cell.angle_gamma   90.00
#
_symmetry.space_group_name_H-M   'P 1'
#
loop_
_entity.id
_entity.type
_entity.pdbx_description
1 polymer ?
#
loop_
_entity_poly.entity_id
_entity_poly.type
_entity_poly.pdbx_seq_one_letter_code
_entity_poly.pdbx_strand_id
1 'polypeptide(L)'
;MARGLSFAERVWCKYSANKSDFLLHCHNIVFLCFFYSLASLPYVIVELIGNNKRIIKRFKVQPKVSHTFWEMLGCYKTVMQTFILVVGPLQIVSFPIVKLLGIRTDLSLPSGWELFLQLSVYFLIEDFTNYWFHRILHSP
;
A
#
# COMPACT_ATOMS: atom_id res chain seq x y z
N MET A 1 5.58 11.27 -31.95
CA MET A 1 5.45 12.60 -31.30
C MET A 1 5.75 12.42 -29.82
N ALA A 2 6.83 12.98 -29.30
CA ALA A 2 7.14 12.89 -27.88
C ALA A 2 6.19 13.84 -27.11
N ARG A 3 5.35 13.29 -26.25
CA ARG A 3 4.51 14.09 -25.34
C ARG A 3 5.42 14.91 -24.42
N GLY A 4 5.17 16.21 -24.29
CA GLY A 4 5.86 17.02 -23.29
C GLY A 4 5.58 16.49 -21.88
N LEU A 5 6.63 16.41 -21.04
CA LEU A 5 6.47 15.99 -19.65
C LEU A 5 5.49 16.94 -18.93
N SER A 6 4.66 16.39 -18.05
CA SER A 6 3.86 17.16 -17.10
C SER A 6 4.77 17.82 -16.04
N PHE A 7 4.21 18.75 -15.27
CA PHE A 7 4.96 19.37 -14.17
C PHE A 7 5.45 18.34 -13.15
N ALA A 8 4.59 17.39 -12.74
CA ALA A 8 4.93 16.33 -11.79
C ALA A 8 6.05 15.43 -12.34
N GLU A 9 5.98 15.04 -13.62
CA GLU A 9 7.02 14.24 -14.26
C GLU A 9 8.36 14.98 -14.32
N ARG A 10 8.37 16.29 -14.61
CA ARG A 10 9.59 17.10 -14.59
C ARG A 10 10.22 17.16 -13.20
N VAL A 11 9.41 17.37 -12.17
CA VAL A 11 9.88 17.40 -10.77
C VAL A 11 10.44 16.04 -10.37
N TRP A 12 9.73 14.95 -10.71
CA TRP A 12 10.18 13.59 -10.45
C TRP A 12 11.50 13.29 -11.16
N CYS A 13 11.64 13.58 -12.46
CA CYS A 13 12.88 13.39 -13.20
C CYS A 13 14.06 14.13 -12.58
N LYS A 14 13.85 15.41 -12.22
CA LYS A 14 14.90 16.22 -11.61
C LYS A 14 15.35 15.63 -10.27
N TYR A 15 14.41 15.07 -9.51
CA TYR A 15 14.71 14.40 -8.25
C TYR A 15 15.44 13.06 -8.47
N SER A 16 14.89 12.19 -9.32
CA SER A 16 15.35 10.81 -9.49
C SER A 16 16.67 10.68 -10.26
N ALA A 17 17.01 11.66 -11.11
CA ALA A 17 18.20 11.61 -11.98
C ALA A 17 19.52 11.35 -11.25
N ASN A 18 19.63 11.78 -9.98
CA ASN A 18 20.84 11.62 -9.17
C ASN A 18 20.67 10.63 -8.01
N LYS A 19 19.63 9.78 -8.04
CA LYS A 19 19.36 8.79 -6.99
C LYS A 19 19.61 7.38 -7.49
N SER A 20 20.03 6.50 -6.60
CA SER A 20 20.12 5.08 -6.92
C SER A 20 18.74 4.43 -6.97
N ASP A 21 18.58 3.40 -7.80
CA ASP A 21 17.34 2.62 -7.88
C ASP A 21 16.94 2.03 -6.52
N PHE A 22 17.93 1.67 -5.70
CA PHE A 22 17.69 1.22 -4.33
C PHE A 22 17.02 2.29 -3.47
N LEU A 23 17.53 3.53 -3.52
CA LEU A 23 16.94 4.63 -2.77
C LEU A 23 15.53 4.95 -3.30
N LEU A 24 15.32 4.93 -4.61
CA LEU A 24 13.99 5.10 -5.22
C LEU A 24 13.04 4.00 -4.74
N HIS A 25 13.49 2.74 -4.71
CA HIS A 25 12.72 1.61 -4.18
C HIS A 25 12.32 1.81 -2.71
N CYS A 26 13.20 2.33 -1.86
CA CYS A 26 12.89 2.62 -0.46
C CYS A 26 11.77 3.66 -0.27
N HIS A 27 11.45 4.48 -1.27
CA HIS A 27 10.31 5.42 -1.18
C HIS A 27 8.97 4.68 -1.07
N ASN A 28 8.89 3.42 -1.51
CA ASN A 28 7.70 2.59 -1.36
C ASN A 28 7.27 2.45 0.10
N ILE A 29 8.19 2.53 1.06
CA ILE A 29 7.85 2.51 2.50
C ILE A 29 7.06 3.78 2.87
N VAL A 30 7.50 4.94 2.38
CA VAL A 30 6.83 6.22 2.62
C VAL A 30 5.47 6.24 1.93
N PHE A 31 5.41 5.79 0.68
CA PHE A 31 4.15 5.69 -0.05
C PHE A 31 3.17 4.74 0.62
N LEU A 32 3.63 3.59 1.11
CA LEU A 32 2.82 2.63 1.85
C LEU A 32 2.19 3.30 3.07
N CYS A 33 2.99 3.94 3.92
CA CYS A 33 2.48 4.67 5.08
C CYS A 33 1.46 5.74 4.65
N PHE A 34 1.83 6.58 3.69
CA PHE A 34 0.98 7.68 3.22
C PHE A 34 -0.38 7.20 2.69
N PHE A 35 -0.39 6.24 1.77
CA PHE A 35 -1.62 5.76 1.14
C PHE A 35 -2.51 5.02 2.14
N TYR A 36 -1.96 4.21 3.05
CA TYR A 36 -2.77 3.53 4.07
C TYR A 36 -3.32 4.50 5.12
N SER A 37 -2.55 5.52 5.51
CA SER A 37 -3.08 6.59 6.34
C SER A 37 -4.28 7.24 5.67
N LEU A 38 -4.15 7.61 4.39
CA LEU A 38 -5.23 8.27 3.64
C LEU A 38 -6.44 7.35 3.43
N ALA A 39 -6.21 6.09 3.06
CA ALA A 39 -7.26 5.10 2.79
C ALA A 39 -8.08 4.76 4.04
N SER A 40 -7.51 4.88 5.23
CA SER A 40 -8.23 4.65 6.50
C SER A 40 -9.10 5.83 6.93
N LEU A 41 -8.82 7.06 6.48
CA LEU A 41 -9.56 8.26 6.90
C LEU A 41 -11.07 8.20 6.60
N PRO A 42 -11.55 7.77 5.42
CA PRO A 42 -12.98 7.66 5.17
C PRO A 42 -13.69 6.80 6.22
N TYR A 43 -13.08 5.68 6.62
CA TYR A 43 -13.62 4.81 7.66
C TYR A 43 -13.68 5.52 9.02
N VAL A 44 -12.59 6.19 9.42
CA VAL A 44 -12.54 6.95 10.68
C VAL A 44 -13.60 8.05 10.70
N ILE A 45 -13.77 8.79 9.60
CA ILE A 45 -14.77 9.86 9.47
C ILE A 45 -16.19 9.29 9.58
N VAL A 46 -16.47 8.17 8.89
CA VAL A 46 -17.77 7.50 8.93
C VAL A 46 -18.06 6.97 10.33
N GLU A 47 -17.09 6.41 11.04
CA GLU A 47 -17.27 5.92 12.41
C GLU A 47 -17.52 7.10 13.36
N LEU A 48 -16.75 8.19 13.31
CA LEU A 48 -16.90 9.32 14.24
C LEU A 48 -18.18 10.13 14.02
N ILE A 49 -18.53 10.42 12.77
CA ILE A 49 -19.70 11.26 12.43
C ILE A 49 -20.98 10.41 12.31
N GLY A 50 -20.82 9.17 11.85
CA GLY A 50 -21.90 8.30 11.44
C GLY A 50 -22.40 7.31 12.50
N ASN A 51 -21.67 7.11 13.61
CA ASN A 51 -22.07 6.14 14.62
C ASN A 51 -23.45 6.42 15.23
N ASN A 52 -23.94 7.67 15.23
CA ASN A 52 -25.28 8.01 15.69
C ASN A 52 -26.35 7.97 14.59
N LYS A 53 -25.98 7.79 13.32
CA LYS A 53 -26.92 7.77 12.18
C LYS A 53 -27.41 6.35 11.90
N ARG A 54 -28.72 6.14 11.98
CA ARG A 54 -29.39 4.85 11.70
C ARG A 54 -29.06 4.29 10.30
N ILE A 55 -28.84 5.16 9.32
CA ILE A 55 -28.50 4.80 7.93
C ILE A 55 -27.11 4.17 7.82
N ILE A 56 -26.15 4.54 8.67
CA ILE A 56 -24.79 3.97 8.64
C ILE A 56 -24.76 2.66 9.43
N LYS A 57 -25.50 2.59 10.55
CA LYS A 57 -25.62 1.36 11.35
C LYS A 57 -26.14 0.16 10.55
N ARG A 58 -27.02 0.35 9.56
CA ARG A 58 -27.50 -0.76 8.71
C ARG A 58 -26.43 -1.37 7.79
N PHE A 59 -25.37 -0.63 7.50
CA PHE A 59 -24.26 -1.10 6.65
C PHE A 59 -23.11 -1.71 7.47
N LYS A 60 -23.16 -1.63 8.81
CA LYS A 60 -22.15 -2.27 9.66
C LYS A 60 -22.32 -3.78 9.62
N VAL A 61 -21.25 -4.49 9.24
CA VAL A 61 -21.16 -5.95 9.33
C VAL A 61 -21.24 -6.41 10.80
N GLN A 62 -20.65 -5.64 11.71
CA GLN A 62 -20.65 -5.91 13.16
C GLN A 62 -21.38 -4.79 13.92
N PRO A 63 -22.73 -4.82 14.02
CA PRO A 63 -23.52 -3.71 14.55
C PRO A 63 -23.36 -3.49 16.06
N LYS A 64 -22.86 -4.49 16.80
CA LYS A 64 -22.62 -4.42 18.25
C LYS A 64 -21.26 -3.80 18.60
N VAL A 65 -20.40 -3.59 17.60
CA VAL A 65 -19.05 -3.08 17.79
C VAL A 65 -19.01 -1.61 17.38
N SER A 66 -18.52 -0.78 18.29
CA SER A 66 -18.23 0.63 18.05
C SER A 66 -16.85 0.94 18.61
N HIS A 67 -16.08 1.70 17.85
CA HIS A 67 -14.73 2.08 18.26
C HIS A 67 -14.67 3.56 18.61
N THR A 68 -14.00 3.86 19.71
CA THR A 68 -13.63 5.22 20.09
C THR A 68 -12.49 5.72 19.20
N PHE A 69 -12.32 7.04 19.13
CA PHE A 69 -11.20 7.65 18.41
C PHE A 69 -9.84 7.12 18.90
N TRP A 70 -9.68 6.93 20.22
CA TRP A 70 -8.44 6.48 20.82
C TRP A 70 -8.11 5.03 20.46
N GLU A 71 -9.10 4.15 20.39
CA GLU A 71 -8.91 2.77 19.93
C GLU A 71 -8.50 2.74 18.45
N MET A 72 -9.14 3.56 17.61
CA MET A 72 -8.76 3.68 16.20
C MET A 72 -7.34 4.23 16.03
N LEU A 73 -6.95 5.23 16.82
CA LEU A 73 -5.60 5.79 16.80
C LEU A 73 -4.56 4.78 17.31
N GLY A 74 -4.91 3.99 18.33
CA GLY A 74 -4.08 2.89 18.82
C GLY A 74 -3.85 1.84 17.73
N CYS A 75 -4.92 1.40 17.06
CA CYS A 75 -4.84 0.49 15.91
C CYS A 75 -3.96 1.06 14.80
N TYR A 76 -4.18 2.32 14.42
CA TYR A 76 -3.36 3.01 13.43
C TYR A 76 -1.87 3.00 13.81
N LYS A 77 -1.54 3.32 15.07
CA LYS A 77 -0.16 3.29 15.55
C LYS A 77 0.46 1.90 15.43
N THR A 78 -0.29 0.86 15.80
CA THR A 78 0.16 -0.53 15.65
C THR A 78 0.43 -0.87 14.19
N VAL A 79 -0.48 -0.52 13.27
CA VAL A 79 -0.29 -0.76 11.83
C VAL A 79 0.94 -0.02 11.30
N MET A 80 1.14 1.25 11.68
CA MET A 80 2.34 2.01 11.28
C MET A 80 3.62 1.38 11.83
N GLN A 81 3.61 0.87 13.07
CA GLN A 81 4.74 0.13 13.62
C GLN A 81 5.02 -1.15 12.83
N THR A 82 4.00 -1.93 12.48
CA THR A 82 4.15 -3.11 11.63
C THR A 82 4.73 -2.75 10.26
N PHE A 83 4.28 -1.66 9.65
CA PHE A 83 4.83 -1.22 8.36
C PHE A 83 6.30 -0.85 8.45
N ILE A 84 6.71 -0.13 9.49
CA ILE A 84 8.10 0.30 9.63
C ILE A 84 9.01 -0.87 10.05
N LEU A 85 8.56 -1.71 10.99
CA LEU A 85 9.42 -2.73 11.61
C LEU A 85 9.39 -4.09 10.89
N VAL A 86 8.32 -4.39 10.14
CA VAL A 86 8.17 -5.68 9.45
C VAL A 86 8.18 -5.47 7.94
N VAL A 87 7.27 -4.65 7.42
CA VAL A 87 7.12 -4.49 5.97
C VAL A 87 8.30 -3.72 5.36
N GLY A 88 8.82 -2.71 6.05
CA GLY A 88 9.97 -1.92 5.60
C GLY A 88 11.23 -2.76 5.38
N PRO A 89 11.69 -3.53 6.39
CA PRO A 89 12.82 -4.45 6.23
C PRO A 89 12.56 -5.48 5.13
N LEU A 90 11.35 -6.03 5.06
CA LEU A 90 10.98 -6.97 4.00
C LEU A 90 11.12 -6.33 2.61
N GLN A 91 10.65 -5.09 2.42
CA GLN A 91 10.80 -4.37 1.15
C GLN A 91 12.28 -4.14 0.80
N ILE A 92 13.11 -3.78 1.78
CA ILE A 92 14.55 -3.56 1.58
C ILE A 92 15.24 -4.85 1.13
N VAL A 93 15.01 -5.95 1.84
CA VAL A 93 15.58 -7.27 1.52
C VAL A 93 15.06 -7.80 0.18
N SER A 94 13.86 -7.39 -0.24
CA SER A 94 13.27 -7.80 -1.52
C SER A 94 13.86 -7.09 -2.74
N PHE A 95 14.67 -6.04 -2.58
CA PHE A 95 15.20 -5.26 -3.70
C PHE A 95 15.93 -6.09 -4.79
N PRO A 96 16.78 -7.09 -4.47
CA PRO A 96 17.41 -7.92 -5.48
C PRO A 96 16.39 -8.69 -6.34
N ILE A 97 15.29 -9.15 -5.75
CA ILE A 97 14.21 -9.85 -6.45
C ILE A 97 13.48 -8.87 -7.38
N VAL A 98 13.18 -7.66 -6.91
CA VAL A 98 12.57 -6.60 -7.72
C VAL A 98 13.41 -6.30 -8.97
N LYS A 99 14.73 -6.22 -8.79
CA LYS A 99 15.67 -6.01 -9.90
C LYS A 99 15.74 -7.23 -10.84
N LEU A 100 15.71 -8.45 -10.30
CA LEU A 100 15.71 -9.69 -11.09
C LEU A 100 14.45 -9.81 -11.96
N LEU A 101 13.29 -9.41 -11.43
CA LEU A 101 12.02 -9.37 -12.17
C LEU A 101 11.99 -8.25 -13.23
N GLY A 102 13.01 -7.40 -13.30
CA GLY A 102 13.11 -6.33 -14.28
C GLY A 102 12.15 -5.17 -14.03
N ILE A 103 11.66 -5.01 -12.80
CA ILE A 103 10.83 -3.86 -12.42
C ILE A 103 11.70 -2.61 -12.53
N ARG A 104 11.25 -1.67 -13.36
CA ARG A 104 12.00 -0.46 -13.71
C ARG A 104 11.56 0.73 -12.88
N THR A 105 12.50 1.60 -12.59
CA THR A 105 12.33 2.88 -11.87
C THR A 105 12.45 4.09 -12.80
N ASP A 106 12.45 3.85 -14.12
CA ASP A 106 12.60 4.87 -15.14
C ASP A 106 11.29 5.63 -15.40
N LEU A 107 11.40 6.70 -16.20
CA LEU A 107 10.28 7.60 -16.45
C LEU A 107 9.20 6.99 -17.35
N SER A 108 9.53 6.01 -18.19
CA SER A 108 8.55 5.40 -19.06
C SER A 108 7.56 4.59 -18.23
N LEU A 109 6.39 5.18 -18.00
CA LEU A 109 5.28 4.46 -17.39
C LEU A 109 4.98 3.20 -18.21
N PRO A 110 4.74 2.06 -17.57
CA PRO A 110 4.35 0.85 -18.27
C PRO A 110 3.06 1.12 -19.05
N SER A 111 2.88 0.38 -20.14
CA SER A 111 1.60 0.45 -20.86
C SER A 111 0.46 0.02 -19.93
N GLY A 112 -0.76 0.53 -20.17
CA GLY A 112 -1.92 0.14 -19.34
C GLY A 112 -2.15 -1.38 -19.33
N TRP A 113 -1.80 -2.06 -20.41
CA TRP A 113 -1.86 -3.52 -20.51
C TRP A 113 -0.80 -4.23 -19.67
N GLU A 114 0.43 -3.73 -19.71
CA GLU A 114 1.51 -4.24 -18.86
C GLU A 114 1.16 -4.09 -17.37
N LEU A 115 0.65 -2.92 -16.96
CA LEU A 115 0.18 -2.70 -15.60
C LEU A 115 -0.93 -3.68 -15.22
N PHE A 116 -1.94 -3.85 -16.09
CA PHE A 116 -3.04 -4.77 -15.83
C PHE A 116 -2.57 -6.22 -15.66
N LEU A 117 -1.67 -6.69 -16.53
CA LEU A 117 -1.11 -8.04 -16.46
C LEU A 117 -0.25 -8.22 -15.21
N GLN A 118 0.62 -7.26 -14.90
CA GLN A 118 1.45 -7.30 -13.70
C GLN A 118 0.60 -7.36 -12.44
N LEU A 119 -0.39 -6.47 -12.30
CA LEU A 119 -1.31 -6.48 -11.16
C LEU A 119 -2.08 -7.81 -11.05
N SER A 120 -2.55 -8.35 -12.18
CA SER A 120 -3.27 -9.62 -12.19
C SER A 120 -2.39 -10.78 -11.71
N VAL A 121 -1.16 -10.87 -12.21
CA VAL A 121 -0.21 -11.92 -11.81
C VAL A 121 0.20 -11.76 -10.34
N TYR A 122 0.51 -10.54 -9.91
CA TYR A 122 0.90 -10.28 -8.52
C TYR A 122 -0.24 -10.62 -7.57
N PHE A 123 -1.48 -10.26 -7.91
CA PHE A 123 -2.66 -10.61 -7.12
C PHE A 123 -2.83 -12.12 -6.97
N LEU A 124 -2.67 -12.90 -8.05
CA LEU A 124 -2.76 -14.36 -7.99
C LEU A 124 -1.66 -14.99 -7.12
N ILE A 125 -0.41 -14.52 -7.29
CA ILE A 125 0.71 -15.01 -6.50
C ILE A 125 0.53 -14.66 -5.02
N GLU A 126 0.13 -13.42 -4.73
CA GLU A 126 -0.10 -12.94 -3.37
C GLU A 126 -1.21 -13.75 -2.68
N ASP A 127 -2.37 -13.92 -3.32
CA ASP A 127 -3.49 -14.67 -2.75
C ASP A 127 -3.14 -16.14 -2.49
N PHE A 128 -2.54 -16.80 -3.48
CA PHE A 128 -2.08 -18.18 -3.33
C PHE A 128 -1.08 -18.32 -2.18
N THR A 129 -0.08 -17.44 -2.12
CA THR A 129 0.97 -17.48 -1.11
C THR A 129 0.40 -17.21 0.28
N ASN A 130 -0.44 -16.19 0.43
CA ASN A 130 -1.10 -15.85 1.70
C ASN A 130 -2.00 -16.99 2.19
N TYR A 131 -2.77 -17.63 1.30
CA TYR A 131 -3.62 -18.75 1.65
C TYR A 131 -2.82 -19.91 2.26
N TRP A 132 -1.74 -20.34 1.59
CA TRP A 132 -0.93 -21.45 2.05
C TRP A 132 -0.15 -21.11 3.31
N PHE A 133 0.43 -19.91 3.42
CA PHE A 133 1.10 -19.49 4.65
C PHE A 133 0.15 -19.43 5.84
N HIS A 134 -1.04 -18.84 5.64
CA HIS A 134 -2.07 -18.81 6.68
C HIS A 134 -2.44 -20.24 7.13
N ARG A 135 -2.63 -21.17 6.18
CA ARG A 135 -2.88 -22.58 6.50
C ARG A 135 -1.73 -23.23 7.27
N ILE A 136 -0.49 -22.97 6.89
CA ILE A 136 0.70 -23.51 7.59
C ILE A 136 0.75 -23.00 9.03
N LEU A 137 0.49 -21.71 9.27
CA LEU A 137 0.46 -21.13 10.62
C LEU A 137 -0.66 -21.69 11.50
N HIS A 138 -1.72 -22.23 10.89
CA HIS A 138 -2.81 -22.93 11.58
C HIS A 138 -2.63 -24.45 11.63
N SER A 139 -1.57 -24.99 11.03
CA SER A 139 -1.25 -26.42 11.13
C SER A 139 -0.54 -26.69 12.47
N PRO A 140 -0.89 -27.78 13.18
CA PRO A 140 -0.28 -28.13 14.46
C PRO A 140 1.21 -28.49 14.34
#